data_AF-A0A133VFX7-F1
#
_entry.id   AF-A0A133VFX7-F1
#
_cell.length_a   1.000
_cell.length_b   1.000
_cell.length_c   1.000
_cell.angle_alpha   90.00
_cell.angle_beta   90.00
_cell.angle_gamma   90.00
#
_symmetry.space_group_name_H-M   'P 1'
#
loop_
_entity.id
_entity.type
_entity.pdbx_description
1 polymer ?
#
loop_
_entity_poly.entity_id
_entity_poly.type
_entity_poly.pdbx_seq_one_letter_code
_entity_poly.pdbx_strand_id
1 'polypeptide(L)'
;MCDSSYNVEPVFEEDTIIYSELKAEHIKLMKSMFDALGHYQRWDLVNLNINKKPYEPIETQSEKNSQEVSNKKIKQIAEKHTVEKDKLEKILQELTGEN
;
A
#
# COMPACT_ATOMS: atom_id res chain seq x y z
N MET A 1 -12.85 11.15 -30.34
CA MET A 1 -13.20 12.27 -29.43
C MET A 1 -13.64 11.61 -28.13
N CYS A 2 -13.14 12.05 -26.97
CA CYS A 2 -13.57 11.51 -25.69
C CYS A 2 -15.00 11.91 -25.44
N ASP A 3 -15.93 11.06 -25.86
CA ASP A 3 -17.34 11.33 -25.68
C ASP A 3 -17.70 10.92 -24.25
N SER A 4 -18.16 11.87 -23.45
CA SER A 4 -18.72 11.60 -22.11
C SER A 4 -20.11 10.97 -22.19
N SER A 5 -20.46 10.44 -23.36
CA SER A 5 -21.74 9.85 -23.69
C SER A 5 -21.85 8.44 -23.13
N TYR A 6 -23.09 8.03 -22.91
CA TYR A 6 -23.39 6.66 -22.56
C TYR A 6 -23.31 5.78 -23.80
N ASN A 7 -22.69 4.60 -23.69
CA ASN A 7 -22.70 3.60 -24.77
C ASN A 7 -24.10 3.03 -25.01
N VAL A 8 -24.96 3.06 -23.98
CA VAL A 8 -26.38 2.71 -24.05
C VAL A 8 -27.15 3.69 -23.18
N GLU A 9 -28.30 4.13 -23.67
CA GLU A 9 -29.15 5.09 -22.96
C GLU A 9 -29.68 4.52 -21.63
N PRO A 10 -29.94 5.40 -20.64
CA PRO A 10 -30.56 4.99 -19.39
C PRO A 10 -31.99 4.50 -19.63
N VAL A 11 -32.28 3.29 -19.16
CA VAL A 11 -33.63 2.70 -19.21
C VAL A 11 -34.33 2.98 -17.88
N PHE A 12 -35.56 3.49 -17.94
CA PHE A 12 -36.38 3.80 -16.76
C PHE A 12 -37.65 2.94 -16.77
N GLU A 13 -38.05 2.45 -15.60
CA GLU A 13 -39.32 1.74 -15.37
C GLU A 13 -39.56 0.47 -16.21
N GLU A 14 -38.48 -0.13 -16.73
CA GLU A 14 -38.53 -1.38 -17.50
C GLU A 14 -37.49 -2.39 -17.01
N ASP A 15 -37.91 -3.64 -16.84
CA ASP A 15 -37.01 -4.77 -16.52
C ASP A 15 -36.38 -5.31 -17.82
N THR A 16 -35.17 -4.86 -18.13
CA THR A 16 -34.44 -5.28 -19.34
C THR A 16 -32.97 -5.55 -19.06
N ILE A 17 -32.31 -6.30 -19.94
CA ILE A 17 -30.88 -6.53 -19.88
C ILE A 17 -30.19 -5.56 -20.84
N ILE A 18 -29.27 -4.76 -20.31
CA ILE A 18 -28.50 -3.78 -21.08
C ILE A 18 -27.15 -4.40 -21.49
N TYR A 19 -26.88 -4.39 -22.80
CA TYR A 19 -25.62 -4.87 -23.36
C TYR A 19 -24.86 -3.73 -24.04
N SER A 20 -23.54 -3.69 -23.89
CA SER A 20 -22.68 -2.75 -24.60
C SER A 20 -21.33 -3.37 -24.96
N GLU A 21 -20.70 -2.85 -26.00
CA GLU A 21 -19.34 -3.24 -26.38
C GLU A 21 -18.31 -2.32 -25.71
N LEU A 22 -17.33 -2.91 -25.03
CA LEU A 22 -16.23 -2.18 -24.40
C LEU A 22 -14.93 -2.43 -25.15
N LYS A 23 -14.29 -1.36 -25.63
CA LYS A 23 -13.00 -1.42 -26.33
C LYS A 23 -11.88 -0.87 -25.45
N ALA A 24 -10.93 -1.73 -25.09
CA ALA A 24 -9.81 -1.36 -24.23
C ALA A 24 -8.89 -0.27 -24.85
N GLU A 25 -8.87 -0.17 -26.18
CA GLU A 25 -8.12 0.85 -26.91
C GLU A 25 -8.54 2.28 -26.54
N HIS A 26 -9.81 2.47 -26.19
CA HIS A 26 -10.31 3.77 -25.75
C HIS A 26 -9.58 4.23 -24.48
N ILE A 27 -9.29 3.33 -23.53
CA ILE A 27 -8.57 3.68 -22.29
C ILE A 27 -7.16 4.21 -22.62
N LYS A 28 -6.45 3.58 -23.56
CA LYS A 28 -5.12 4.02 -24.00
C LYS A 28 -5.18 5.39 -24.65
N LEU A 29 -6.19 5.58 -25.50
CA LEU A 29 -6.42 6.83 -26.20
C LEU A 29 -6.73 7.97 -25.20
N MET A 30 -7.58 7.74 -24.20
CA MET A 30 -7.84 8.72 -23.13
C MET A 30 -6.60 9.01 -22.30
N LYS A 31 -5.82 8.00 -21.93
CA LYS A 31 -4.61 8.21 -21.12
C LYS A 31 -3.52 8.98 -21.87
N SER A 32 -3.49 8.87 -23.20
CA SER A 32 -2.65 9.73 -24.05
C SER A 32 -3.12 11.18 -24.02
N MET A 33 -4.44 11.42 -24.01
CA MET A 33 -5.01 12.77 -23.95
C MET A 33 -4.92 13.41 -22.55
N PHE A 34 -5.15 12.63 -21.49
CA PHE A 34 -5.19 13.11 -20.11
C PHE A 34 -4.71 12.02 -19.14
N ASP A 35 -3.66 12.32 -18.37
CA ASP A 35 -3.07 11.42 -17.37
C ASP A 35 -2.88 12.10 -16.02
N ALA A 36 -3.89 11.97 -15.15
CA ALA A 36 -3.95 12.66 -13.85
C ALA A 36 -2.87 12.22 -12.84
N LEU A 37 -2.39 10.97 -12.92
CA LEU A 37 -1.37 10.42 -12.02
C LEU A 37 -0.01 10.21 -12.72
N GLY A 38 0.16 10.77 -13.91
CA GLY A 38 1.40 10.69 -14.67
C GLY A 38 1.98 12.09 -14.87
N HIS A 39 2.09 12.49 -16.13
CA HIS A 39 2.77 13.73 -16.53
C HIS A 39 2.11 15.01 -15.99
N TYR A 40 0.81 14.97 -15.64
CA TYR A 40 0.13 16.10 -15.01
C TYR A 40 0.23 16.11 -13.48
N GLN A 41 0.84 15.10 -12.86
CA GLN A 41 1.00 15.06 -11.41
C GLN A 41 2.07 16.06 -10.95
N ARG A 42 1.66 17.01 -10.10
CA ARG A 42 2.53 17.94 -9.38
C ARG A 42 2.81 17.42 -7.98
N TRP A 43 3.72 16.45 -7.90
CA TRP A 43 4.13 15.82 -6.65
C TRP A 43 4.79 16.81 -5.67
N ASP A 44 5.30 17.92 -6.18
CA ASP A 44 5.88 19.03 -5.41
C ASP A 44 4.82 19.86 -4.67
N LEU A 45 3.56 19.83 -5.13
CA LEU A 45 2.47 20.61 -4.53
C LEU A 45 1.58 19.78 -3.61
N VAL A 46 1.16 18.59 -4.07
CA VAL A 46 0.19 17.76 -3.35
C VAL A 46 0.61 16.29 -3.42
N ASN A 47 0.53 15.61 -2.28
CA ASN A 47 0.74 14.17 -2.18
C ASN A 47 -0.35 13.51 -1.32
N LEU A 48 -0.95 12.44 -1.84
CA LEU A 48 -1.97 11.65 -1.16
C LEU A 48 -1.37 10.34 -0.66
N ASN A 49 -1.17 10.24 0.66
CA ASN A 49 -0.67 9.02 1.30
C ASN A 49 -1.84 8.19 1.84
N ILE A 50 -1.91 6.92 1.44
CA ILE A 50 -2.99 6.00 1.82
C ILE A 50 -2.43 4.93 2.76
N ASN A 51 -3.04 4.79 3.94
CA ASN A 51 -2.76 3.65 4.80
C ASN A 51 -3.47 2.40 4.24
N LYS A 52 -2.69 1.47 3.69
CA LYS A 52 -3.21 0.21 3.14
C LYS A 52 -3.31 -0.91 4.19
N LYS A 53 -2.89 -0.65 5.43
CA LYS A 53 -2.96 -1.67 6.49
C LYS A 53 -4.41 -1.82 6.96
N PRO A 54 -4.92 -3.04 7.07
CA PRO A 54 -6.18 -3.26 7.78
C PRO A 54 -6.01 -2.83 9.24
N TYR A 55 -7.06 -2.28 9.84
CA TYR A 55 -7.11 -2.11 11.28
C TYR A 55 -7.49 -3.45 11.89
N GLU A 56 -6.56 -4.07 12.61
CA GLU A 56 -6.85 -5.27 13.38
C GLU A 56 -7.49 -4.87 14.72
N PRO A 57 -8.45 -5.67 15.22
CA PRO A 57 -8.93 -5.51 16.58
C PRO A 57 -7.75 -5.64 17.55
N ILE A 58 -7.85 -4.99 18.71
CA ILE A 58 -6.82 -5.05 19.75
C ILE A 58 -6.68 -6.52 20.19
N GLU A 59 -5.71 -7.22 19.61
CA GLU A 59 -5.28 -8.50 20.14
C GLU A 59 -4.59 -8.21 21.47
N THR A 60 -5.10 -8.80 22.55
CA THR A 60 -4.42 -8.84 23.83
C THR A 60 -3.12 -9.62 23.64
N GLN A 61 -2.07 -8.90 23.23
CA GLN A 61 -0.66 -9.22 23.34
C GLN A 61 -0.36 -10.71 23.55
N SER A 62 -0.22 -11.45 22.44
CA SER A 62 0.76 -12.55 22.44
C SER A 62 2.17 -11.94 22.38
N GLU A 63 2.57 -11.25 23.45
CA GLU A 63 3.93 -10.73 23.68
C GLU A 63 5.01 -11.81 23.51
N LYS A 64 4.63 -13.08 23.66
CA LYS A 64 5.53 -14.23 23.58
C LYS A 64 6.14 -14.46 22.19
N ASN A 65 5.41 -14.18 21.10
CA ASN A 65 5.91 -14.50 19.75
C ASN A 65 6.89 -13.45 19.20
N SER A 66 6.67 -12.16 19.49
CA SER A 66 7.55 -11.08 18.99
C SER A 66 8.93 -11.11 19.66
N GLN A 67 9.01 -11.45 20.94
CA GLN A 67 10.26 -11.55 21.69
C GLN A 67 11.10 -12.77 21.27
N GLU A 68 10.48 -13.90 20.93
CA GLU A 68 11.21 -15.08 20.43
C GLU A 68 11.80 -14.85 19.03
N VAL A 69 11.05 -14.20 18.13
CA VAL A 69 11.52 -13.88 16.78
C VAL A 69 12.64 -12.82 16.83
N SER A 70 12.52 -11.82 17.72
CA SER A 70 13.55 -10.81 17.93
C SER A 70 14.87 -11.42 18.42
N ASN A 71 14.83 -12.30 19.43
CA ASN A 71 16.01 -12.96 19.97
C ASN A 71 16.74 -13.86 18.96
N LYS A 72 15.99 -14.59 18.10
CA LYS A 72 16.59 -15.40 17.03
C LYS A 72 17.29 -14.53 15.99
N LYS A 73 16.70 -13.39 15.61
CA LYS A 73 17.31 -12.44 14.67
C LYS A 73 18.55 -11.77 15.27
N ILE A 74 18.53 -11.41 16.54
CA ILE A 74 19.69 -10.81 17.24
C ILE A 74 20.88 -11.78 17.24
N LYS A 75 20.65 -13.07 17.54
CA LYS A 75 21.72 -14.09 17.49
C LYS A 75 22.31 -14.25 16.08
N GLN A 76 21.48 -14.31 15.05
CA GLN A 76 21.94 -14.45 13.66
C GLN A 76 22.78 -13.25 13.20
N ILE A 77 22.41 -12.02 13.62
CA ILE A 77 23.14 -10.80 13.27
C ILE A 77 24.47 -10.73 14.03
N ALA A 78 24.49 -11.15 15.30
CA ALA A 78 25.70 -11.23 16.12
C ALA A 78 26.74 -12.17 15.51
N GLU A 79 26.32 -13.37 15.09
CA GLU A 79 27.17 -14.36 14.43
C GLU A 79 27.71 -13.85 13.09
N LYS A 80 26.84 -13.25 12.26
CA LYS A 80 27.21 -12.75 10.93
C LYS A 80 28.27 -11.64 10.98
N HIS A 81 28.24 -10.80 12.01
CA HIS A 81 29.13 -9.64 12.13
C HIS A 81 30.25 -9.83 13.16
N THR A 82 30.37 -11.03 13.77
CA THR A 82 31.35 -11.32 14.84
C THR A 82 31.28 -10.29 15.97
N VAL A 83 30.06 -9.84 16.29
CA VAL A 83 29.81 -8.89 17.37
C VAL A 83 29.20 -9.65 18.54
N GLU A 84 29.75 -9.41 19.72
CA GLU A 84 29.25 -10.00 20.96
C GLU A 84 27.81 -9.53 21.25
N LYS A 85 26.94 -10.48 21.61
CA LYS A 85 25.49 -10.25 21.80
C LYS A 85 25.20 -9.07 22.73
N ASP A 86 25.97 -8.97 23.81
CA ASP A 86 25.83 -7.92 24.82
C ASP A 86 26.07 -6.50 24.28
N LYS A 87 26.92 -6.34 23.26
CA LYS A 87 27.14 -5.04 22.62
C LYS A 87 25.95 -4.65 21.73
N LEU A 88 25.37 -5.61 21.02
CA LEU A 88 24.20 -5.38 20.18
C LEU A 88 22.96 -5.04 21.02
N GLU A 89 22.79 -5.66 22.18
CA GLU A 89 21.70 -5.34 23.11
C GLU A 89 21.83 -3.92 23.66
N LYS A 90 23.04 -3.47 24.01
CA LYS A 90 23.28 -2.08 24.45
C LYS A 90 22.99 -1.05 23.35
N ILE A 91 23.42 -1.33 22.12
CA ILE A 91 23.15 -0.46 20.97
C ILE A 91 21.65 -0.38 20.69
N LEU A 92 20.93 -1.51 20.80
CA LEU A 92 19.48 -1.53 20.64
C LEU A 92 18.80 -0.69 21.72
N GLN A 93 19.20 -0.82 23.00
CA GLN A 93 18.67 0.00 24.10
C GLN A 93 18.90 1.51 23.87
N GLU A 94 20.07 1.89 23.38
CA GLU A 94 20.40 3.28 23.07
C GLU A 94 19.57 3.84 21.90
N LEU A 95 19.28 3.00 20.89
CA LEU A 95 18.46 3.39 19.73
C LEU A 95 16.96 3.44 20.03
N THR A 96 16.44 2.57 20.90
CA THR A 96 15.01 2.56 21.26
C THR A 96 14.65 3.59 22.33
N GLY A 97 15.62 4.23 22.97
CA GLY A 97 15.38 5.37 23.87
C GLY A 97 14.58 5.02 25.12
N GLU A 98 14.56 3.76 25.53
CA GLU A 98 13.98 3.33 26.81
C GLU A 98 15.02 3.63 27.91
N ASN A 99 14.88 4.80 28.54
CA ASN A 99 15.46 5.08 29.86
C ASN A 99 14.65 4.38 30.96
#